data_AF-A0A3L7PUD8-F1
#
_entry.id   AF-A0A3L7PUD8-F1
#
_cell.length_a   1.000
_cell.length_b   1.000
_cell.length_c   1.000
_cell.angle_alpha   90.00
_cell.angle_beta   90.00
_cell.angle_gamma   90.00
#
_symmetry.space_group_name_H-M   'P 1'
#
loop_
_entity.id
_entity.type
_entity.pdbx_description
1 polymer ?
#
loop_
_entity_poly.entity_id
_entity_poly.type
_entity_poly.pdbx_seq_one_letter_code
_entity_poly.pdbx_strand_id
1 'polypeptide(L)'
;MQGAALASGITRAPNFFQREFSMRRVRVLLPVVIPALVILALVELSGGRGVSAQAPVAVDPAAVFSGAAEQALDAMAKEATARQMKGVAVIAFVPGDATRSWASQMRVVDAFVLGQANVLGIAYAKMSEMADTLENSGSGKRP
;
A
#
# COMPACT_ATOMS: atom_id res chain seq x y z
N MET A 1 -16.09 -15.02 -60.17
CA MET A 1 -15.58 -13.80 -59.52
C MET A 1 -16.36 -13.60 -58.23
N GLN A 2 -15.78 -14.05 -57.12
CA GLN A 2 -16.34 -13.94 -55.77
C GLN A 2 -15.85 -12.64 -55.15
N GLY A 3 -16.74 -11.92 -54.48
CA GLY A 3 -16.42 -10.66 -53.79
C GLY A 3 -17.61 -10.22 -52.94
N ALA A 4 -17.96 -11.07 -51.96
CA ALA A 4 -18.96 -10.75 -50.94
C ALA A 4 -18.32 -9.83 -49.88
N ALA A 5 -18.96 -8.69 -49.67
CA ALA A 5 -18.61 -7.73 -48.63
C ALA A 5 -18.89 -8.30 -47.23
N LEU A 6 -17.90 -8.27 -46.34
CA LEU A 6 -18.11 -8.35 -44.90
C LEU A 6 -17.24 -7.30 -44.22
N ALA A 7 -17.93 -6.31 -43.67
CA ALA A 7 -17.38 -5.17 -42.96
C ALA A 7 -16.77 -5.60 -41.61
N SER A 8 -15.55 -5.14 -41.39
CA SER A 8 -14.84 -5.14 -40.11
C SER A 8 -15.56 -4.29 -39.07
N GLY A 9 -15.71 -4.84 -37.87
CA GLY A 9 -16.39 -4.21 -36.75
C GLY A 9 -15.67 -3.00 -36.17
N ILE A 10 -16.46 -2.14 -35.53
CA ILE A 10 -16.16 -1.32 -34.34
C ILE A 10 -17.54 -1.01 -33.74
N THR A 11 -17.89 -1.66 -32.62
CA THR A 11 -19.04 -1.26 -31.80
C THR A 11 -18.55 -1.02 -30.38
N ARG A 12 -18.53 0.26 -30.02
CA ARG A 12 -18.18 0.86 -28.73
C ARG A 12 -19.30 0.57 -27.74
N ALA A 13 -19.02 -0.12 -26.63
CA ALA A 13 -19.98 -0.30 -25.54
C ALA A 13 -19.83 0.83 -24.48
N PRO A 14 -20.95 1.34 -23.91
CA PRO A 14 -20.99 2.62 -23.20
C PRO A 14 -20.80 2.55 -21.67
N ASN A 15 -20.46 3.74 -21.15
CA ASN A 15 -20.33 4.15 -19.75
C ASN A 15 -21.47 3.67 -18.84
N PHE A 16 -21.12 2.93 -17.77
CA PHE A 16 -21.99 2.65 -16.63
C PHE A 16 -21.82 3.74 -15.56
N PHE A 17 -22.62 4.81 -15.67
CA PHE A 17 -22.89 5.74 -14.58
C PHE A 17 -24.37 6.11 -14.66
N GLN A 18 -25.01 6.36 -13.51
CA GLN A 18 -26.42 6.68 -13.30
C GLN A 18 -27.36 5.49 -13.06
N ARG A 19 -27.60 5.18 -11.78
CA ARG A 19 -28.92 4.74 -11.33
C ARG A 19 -29.44 5.75 -10.32
N GLU A 20 -30.52 6.38 -10.72
CA GLU A 20 -31.35 7.31 -9.99
C GLU A 20 -31.92 6.65 -8.74
N PHE A 21 -31.75 7.27 -7.57
CA PHE A 21 -32.60 7.00 -6.42
C PHE A 21 -33.47 8.23 -6.14
N SER A 22 -34.72 8.07 -6.58
CA SER A 22 -35.86 8.95 -6.41
C SER A 22 -36.02 9.44 -4.96
N MET A 23 -36.09 10.77 -4.81
CA MET A 23 -36.57 11.46 -3.62
C MET A 23 -37.99 10.97 -3.24
N ARG A 24 -38.16 10.50 -2.00
CA ARG A 24 -39.46 10.54 -1.29
C ARG A 24 -39.37 11.59 -0.20
N ARG A 25 -40.08 12.70 -0.41
CA ARG A 25 -40.29 13.75 0.60
C ARG A 25 -41.21 13.19 1.68
N VAL A 26 -40.73 13.12 2.92
CA VAL A 26 -41.60 13.00 4.10
C VAL A 26 -41.21 14.13 5.05
N ARG A 27 -42.05 15.17 5.09
CA ARG A 27 -42.03 16.20 6.12
C ARG A 27 -42.91 15.72 7.28
N VAL A 28 -42.34 15.44 8.45
CA VAL A 28 -43.08 15.41 9.72
C VAL A 28 -42.19 15.94 10.86
N LEU A 29 -42.48 17.19 11.22
CA LEU A 29 -42.47 17.88 12.53
C LEU A 29 -41.66 17.30 13.72
N LEU A 30 -40.76 18.15 14.27
CA LEU A 30 -40.26 18.19 15.67
C LEU A 30 -41.40 18.10 16.71
N PRO A 31 -41.20 17.75 18.02
CA PRO A 31 -40.00 18.02 18.85
C PRO A 31 -39.67 16.96 19.94
N VAL A 32 -38.50 16.32 19.92
CA VAL A 32 -37.97 15.58 21.09
C VAL A 32 -36.47 15.84 21.22
N VAL A 33 -36.10 17.11 21.43
CA VAL A 33 -34.70 17.57 21.55
C VAL A 33 -34.31 17.81 23.03
N ILE A 34 -35.17 17.43 23.98
CA ILE A 34 -35.02 17.80 25.40
C ILE A 34 -35.25 16.57 26.29
N PRO A 35 -34.37 15.56 26.24
CA PRO A 35 -33.76 15.17 27.52
C PRO A 35 -32.28 14.77 27.41
N ALA A 36 -31.70 14.68 26.22
CA ALA A 36 -30.32 14.22 26.04
C ALA A 36 -29.25 15.25 26.46
N LEU A 37 -29.64 16.50 26.71
CA LEU A 37 -28.72 17.58 27.08
C LEU A 37 -28.40 17.67 28.59
N VAL A 38 -29.03 16.83 29.44
CA VAL A 38 -28.81 16.86 30.89
C VAL A 38 -27.76 15.83 31.37
N ILE A 39 -27.35 14.89 30.51
CA ILE A 39 -26.31 13.89 30.85
C ILE A 39 -24.89 14.43 30.58
N LEU A 40 -24.74 15.61 29.95
CA LEU A 40 -23.44 16.18 29.58
C LEU A 40 -22.83 17.14 30.65
N ALA A 41 -23.38 17.21 31.86
CA ALA A 41 -22.96 18.22 32.86
C ALA A 41 -22.39 17.63 34.18
N LEU A 42 -22.12 16.33 34.27
CA LEU A 42 -21.74 15.68 35.55
C LEU A 42 -20.47 14.81 35.50
N VAL A 43 -19.59 15.01 34.52
CA VAL A 43 -18.26 14.36 34.44
C VAL A 43 -17.14 15.43 34.40
N GLU A 44 -17.26 16.47 35.22
CA GLU A 44 -16.25 17.55 35.32
C GLU A 44 -15.66 17.66 36.73
N LEU A 45 -15.71 16.58 37.54
CA LEU A 45 -15.16 16.61 38.90
C LEU A 45 -14.41 15.33 39.29
N SER A 46 -13.50 14.88 38.42
CA SER A 46 -12.49 13.89 38.80
C SER A 46 -11.15 14.23 38.19
N GLY A 47 -10.37 14.98 38.97
CA GLY A 47 -8.92 14.87 39.00
C GLY A 47 -8.20 15.39 37.76
N GLY A 48 -7.76 16.64 37.82
CA GLY A 48 -6.62 17.11 37.04
C GLY A 48 -5.40 16.23 37.31
N ARG A 49 -5.21 15.21 36.48
CA ARG A 49 -3.87 14.71 36.14
C ARG A 49 -3.52 15.39 34.85
N GLY A 50 -2.59 16.35 34.93
CA GLY A 50 -1.89 16.80 33.75
C GLY A 50 -1.40 15.55 33.01
N VAL A 51 -1.97 15.28 31.84
CA VAL A 51 -1.32 14.46 30.83
C VAL A 51 -0.09 15.28 30.46
N SER A 52 0.99 15.07 31.20
CA SER A 52 2.31 15.46 30.76
C SER A 52 2.46 14.77 29.41
N ALA A 53 2.47 15.57 28.34
CA ALA A 53 2.75 15.08 27.01
C ALA A 53 4.14 14.47 27.08
N GLN A 54 4.18 13.16 27.29
CA GLN A 54 5.42 12.41 27.19
C GLN A 54 5.85 12.62 25.74
N ALA A 55 6.95 13.37 25.57
CA ALA A 55 7.55 13.56 24.26
C ALA A 55 7.63 12.17 23.60
N PRO A 56 7.22 12.03 22.33
CA PRO A 56 7.21 10.73 21.68
C PRO A 56 8.58 10.12 21.88
N VAL A 57 8.63 8.94 22.52
CA VAL A 57 9.86 8.16 22.63
C VAL A 57 10.40 8.09 21.21
N ALA A 58 11.58 8.67 20.99
CA ALA A 58 12.18 8.71 19.66
C ALA A 58 12.38 7.26 19.22
N VAL A 59 11.44 6.75 18.42
CA VAL A 59 11.51 5.40 17.90
C VAL A 59 12.58 5.44 16.82
N ASP A 60 13.63 4.64 16.97
CA ASP A 60 14.65 4.50 15.93
C ASP A 60 13.98 4.01 14.63
N PRO A 61 13.91 4.83 13.56
CA PRO A 61 13.27 4.45 12.31
C PRO A 61 13.90 3.19 11.70
N ALA A 62 15.19 2.93 11.96
CA ALA A 62 15.87 1.73 11.51
C ALA A 62 15.36 0.47 12.22
N ALA A 63 15.03 0.55 13.52
CA ALA A 63 14.46 -0.55 14.28
C ALA A 63 13.04 -0.89 13.82
N VAL A 64 12.21 0.13 13.53
CA VAL A 64 10.86 -0.06 12.97
C VAL A 64 10.94 -0.70 11.58
N PHE A 65 11.83 -0.19 10.73
CA PHE A 65 12.08 -0.78 9.42
C PHE A 65 12.46 -2.25 9.52
N SER A 66 13.43 -2.58 10.38
CA SER A 66 13.94 -3.95 10.48
C SER A 66 12.85 -4.94 10.89
N GLY A 67 12.05 -4.62 11.90
CA GLY A 67 10.96 -5.49 12.34
C GLY A 67 9.87 -5.69 11.28
N ALA A 68 9.48 -4.62 10.58
CA ALA A 68 8.48 -4.69 9.52
C ALA A 68 9.01 -5.40 8.26
N ALA A 69 10.28 -5.16 7.91
CA ALA A 69 10.94 -5.78 6.77
C ALA A 69 11.05 -7.29 6.94
N GLU A 70 11.42 -7.76 8.14
CA GLU A 70 11.49 -9.19 8.44
C GLU A 70 10.13 -9.90 8.27
N GLN A 71 9.05 -9.31 8.80
CA GLN A 71 7.70 -9.85 8.64
C GLN A 71 7.27 -9.91 7.16
N ALA A 72 7.57 -8.86 6.39
CA ALA A 72 7.27 -8.81 4.97
C ALA A 72 8.08 -9.83 4.17
N LEU A 73 9.38 -9.98 4.48
CA LEU A 73 10.26 -10.95 3.85
C LEU A 73 9.82 -12.39 4.13
N ASP A 74 9.36 -12.67 5.34
CA ASP A 74 8.79 -13.98 5.69
C ASP A 74 7.50 -14.28 4.93
N ALA A 75 6.60 -13.30 4.81
CA ALA A 75 5.38 -13.46 4.02
C ALA A 75 5.70 -13.70 2.53
N MET A 76 6.62 -12.93 1.96
CA MET A 76 7.07 -13.12 0.57
C MET A 76 7.74 -14.47 0.36
N ALA A 77 8.60 -14.91 1.28
CA ALA A 77 9.26 -16.21 1.19
C ALA A 77 8.27 -17.37 1.30
N LYS A 78 7.27 -17.26 2.18
CA LYS A 78 6.19 -18.25 2.32
C LYS A 78 5.37 -18.36 1.03
N GLU A 79 4.95 -17.24 0.45
CA GLU A 79 4.21 -17.21 -0.81
C GLU A 79 5.05 -17.73 -1.99
N ALA A 80 6.31 -17.34 -2.08
CA ALA A 80 7.22 -17.85 -3.10
C ALA A 80 7.37 -19.37 -3.00
N THR A 81 7.56 -19.90 -1.79
CA THR A 81 7.64 -21.33 -1.53
C THR A 81 6.36 -22.05 -1.92
N ALA A 82 5.19 -21.52 -1.53
CA ALA A 82 3.89 -22.10 -1.88
C ALA A 82 3.66 -22.16 -3.40
N ARG A 83 4.24 -21.23 -4.15
CA ARG A 83 4.18 -21.15 -5.61
C ARG A 83 5.36 -21.81 -6.32
N GLN A 84 6.23 -22.51 -5.58
CA GLN A 84 7.45 -23.14 -6.09
C GLN A 84 8.38 -22.16 -6.83
N MET A 85 8.36 -20.89 -6.44
CA MET A 85 9.25 -19.86 -6.94
C MET A 85 10.57 -19.88 -6.16
N LYS A 86 11.67 -19.70 -6.89
CA LYS A 86 13.02 -19.59 -6.35
C LYS A 86 13.57 -18.20 -6.66
N GLY A 87 14.41 -17.66 -5.80
CA GLY A 87 15.04 -16.37 -6.04
C GLY A 87 15.37 -15.61 -4.77
N VAL A 88 15.20 -14.29 -4.81
CA VAL A 88 15.52 -13.39 -3.70
C VAL A 88 14.35 -12.43 -3.51
N ALA A 89 13.77 -12.44 -2.31
CA ALA A 89 12.81 -11.43 -1.88
C ALA A 89 13.57 -10.22 -1.32
N VAL A 90 13.09 -9.02 -1.60
CA VAL A 90 13.76 -7.78 -1.21
C VAL A 90 12.77 -6.75 -0.69
N ILE A 91 13.20 -5.98 0.31
CA ILE A 91 12.51 -4.79 0.79
C ILE A 91 13.53 -3.65 0.82
N ALA A 92 13.12 -2.50 0.30
CA ALA A 92 13.89 -1.26 0.37
C ALA A 92 13.00 -0.14 0.91
N PHE A 93 13.59 0.71 1.76
CA PHE A 93 12.94 1.88 2.32
C PHE A 93 13.80 3.11 2.03
N VAL A 94 13.22 4.07 1.33
CA VAL A 94 13.79 5.39 1.11
C VAL A 94 13.01 6.39 1.98
N PRO A 95 13.66 7.05 2.96
CA PRO A 95 13.00 8.07 3.77
C PRO A 95 12.79 9.36 2.97
N GLY A 96 11.56 9.85 2.95
CA GLY A 96 11.19 11.12 2.32
C GLY A 96 11.10 11.05 0.79
N ASP A 97 11.10 12.22 0.15
CA ASP A 97 10.79 12.36 -1.29
C ASP A 97 12.04 12.36 -2.19
N ALA A 98 13.23 12.13 -1.62
CA ALA A 98 14.49 12.12 -2.36
C ALA A 98 15.50 11.13 -1.76
N THR A 99 16.21 10.42 -2.63
CA THR A 99 17.11 9.32 -2.26
C THR A 99 18.47 9.84 -1.79
N ARG A 100 18.53 10.27 -0.52
CA ARG A 100 19.78 10.67 0.16
C ARG A 100 20.43 9.51 0.91
N SER A 101 19.61 8.60 1.39
CA SER A 101 19.99 7.36 2.05
C SER A 101 18.85 6.36 1.85
N TRP A 102 19.13 5.08 2.06
CA TRP A 102 18.11 4.03 2.02
C TRP A 102 18.53 2.86 2.90
N ALA A 103 17.55 2.11 3.36
CA ALA A 103 17.76 0.85 4.07
C ALA A 103 17.17 -0.29 3.24
N SER A 104 17.85 -1.43 3.19
CA SER A 104 17.39 -2.59 2.43
C SER A 104 17.66 -3.89 3.17
N GLN A 105 16.75 -4.85 3.03
CA GLN A 105 16.91 -6.23 3.50
C GLN A 105 16.51 -7.21 2.40
N MET A 106 17.09 -8.41 2.45
CA MET A 106 16.80 -9.46 1.47
C MET A 106 16.73 -10.83 2.12
N ARG A 107 15.93 -11.72 1.51
CA ARG A 107 15.80 -13.12 1.89
C ARG A 107 15.96 -13.99 0.65
N VAL A 108 16.96 -14.87 0.68
CA VAL A 108 17.13 -15.88 -0.37
C VAL A 108 16.08 -16.96 -0.18
N VAL A 109 15.33 -17.24 -1.25
CA VAL A 109 14.35 -18.31 -1.33
C VAL A 109 14.92 -19.40 -2.23
N ASP A 110 15.46 -20.44 -1.59
CA ASP A 110 16.05 -21.65 -2.18
C ASP A 110 17.34 -21.45 -3.00
N ALA A 111 17.42 -20.43 -3.87
CA ALA A 111 18.54 -20.26 -4.80
C ALA A 111 18.96 -18.80 -4.98
N PHE A 112 20.27 -18.57 -4.93
CA PHE A 112 20.92 -17.30 -5.27
C PHE A 112 21.49 -17.26 -6.70
N VAL A 113 21.38 -18.35 -7.45
CA VAL A 113 21.65 -18.45 -8.90
C VAL A 113 20.53 -19.26 -9.57
N LEU A 114 19.99 -18.77 -10.69
CA LEU A 114 19.00 -19.48 -11.51
C LEU A 114 19.52 -19.61 -12.95
N GLY A 115 19.94 -20.82 -13.33
CA GLY A 115 20.65 -21.03 -14.60
C GLY A 115 21.96 -20.26 -14.61
N GLN A 116 22.12 -19.31 -15.53
CA GLN A 116 23.27 -18.40 -15.59
C GLN A 116 23.02 -17.07 -14.88
N ALA A 117 21.82 -16.84 -14.32
CA ALA A 117 21.45 -15.57 -13.71
C ALA A 117 21.88 -15.51 -12.24
N ASN A 118 22.67 -14.48 -11.89
CA ASN A 118 22.95 -14.12 -10.50
C ASN A 118 21.77 -13.32 -9.94
N VAL A 119 20.83 -14.01 -9.27
CA VAL A 119 19.59 -13.38 -8.80
C VAL A 119 19.82 -12.41 -7.64
N LEU A 120 20.90 -12.54 -6.87
CA LEU A 120 21.30 -11.54 -5.87
C LEU A 120 21.69 -10.23 -6.54
N GLY A 121 22.56 -10.30 -7.56
CA GLY A 121 23.00 -9.14 -8.33
C GLY A 121 21.83 -8.47 -9.05
N ILE A 122 20.94 -9.25 -9.64
CA ILE A 122 19.72 -8.74 -10.29
C ILE A 122 18.83 -8.04 -9.26
N ALA A 123 18.57 -8.65 -8.11
CA ALA A 123 17.74 -8.06 -7.07
C ALA A 123 18.32 -6.73 -6.57
N TYR A 124 19.64 -6.65 -6.39
CA TYR A 124 20.30 -5.41 -5.99
C TYR A 124 20.21 -4.32 -7.05
N ALA A 125 20.41 -4.67 -8.33
CA ALA A 125 20.27 -3.74 -9.44
C ALA A 125 18.83 -3.20 -9.54
N LYS A 126 17.82 -4.07 -9.39
CA LYS A 126 16.41 -3.67 -9.36
C LYS A 126 16.09 -2.76 -8.19
N MET A 127 16.60 -3.07 -6.99
CA MET A 127 16.47 -2.20 -5.84
C MET A 127 17.09 -0.82 -6.09
N SER A 128 18.30 -0.77 -6.66
CA SER A 128 18.96 0.51 -6.96
C SER A 128 18.15 1.36 -7.94
N GLU A 129 17.51 0.75 -8.94
CA GLU A 129 16.61 1.45 -9.85
C GLU A 129 15.37 2.00 -9.12
N MET A 130 14.75 1.20 -8.24
CA MET A 130 13.61 1.66 -7.44
C MET A 130 13.99 2.77 -6.46
N ALA A 131 15.19 2.72 -5.90
CA ALA A 131 15.71 3.77 -5.04
C ALA A 131 15.92 5.06 -5.82
N ASP A 132 16.54 4.99 -6.99
CA ASP A 132 16.86 6.16 -7.81
C ASP A 132 15.60 6.83 -8.36
N THR A 133 14.64 6.03 -8.80
CA THR A 133 13.44 6.51 -9.50
C THR A 133 12.23 6.74 -8.60
N LEU A 134 12.21 6.14 -7.40
CA LEU A 134 11.03 6.02 -6.53
C LEU A 134 9.83 5.34 -7.22
N GLU A 135 10.09 4.60 -8.30
CA GLU A 135 9.11 3.85 -9.09
C GLU A 135 9.46 2.35 -9.09
N ASN A 136 8.58 1.52 -9.63
CA ASN A 136 8.84 0.09 -9.79
C ASN A 136 10.01 -0.14 -10.76
N SER A 137 10.86 -1.13 -10.49
CA SER A 137 11.93 -1.53 -11.41
C SER A 137 11.37 -1.98 -12.76
N GLY A 138 12.03 -1.59 -13.84
CA GLY A 138 11.58 -1.86 -15.21
C GLY A 138 10.56 -0.84 -15.73
N SER A 139 10.40 0.31 -15.07
CA SER A 139 9.55 1.41 -15.55
C SER A 139 10.13 2.12 -16.78
N GLY A 140 11.40 1.87 -17.11
CA GLY A 140 12.10 2.52 -18.22
C GLY A 140 12.48 3.98 -17.93
N LYS A 141 12.34 4.43 -16.67
CA LYS A 141 12.79 5.76 -16.24
C LYS A 141 14.31 5.88 -16.13
N ARG A 142 14.97 4.75 -15.90
CA ARG A 142 16.42 4.64 -15.88
C ARG A 142 16.89 4.04 -17.21
N PRO A 143 17.89 4.63 -17.90
CA PRO A 143 18.40 4.13 -19.18
C PRO A 143 18.95 2.70 -19.10
#